data_AF-A0A182EVJ5-F1
#
_entry.id   AF-A0A182EVJ5-F1
#
_cell.length_a   1.000
_cell.length_b   1.000
_cell.length_c   1.000
_cell.angle_alpha   90.00
_cell.angle_beta   90.00
_cell.angle_gamma   90.00
#
_symmetry.space_group_name_H-M   'P 1'
#
loop_
_entity.id
_entity.type
_entity.pdbx_description
1 polymer ?
#
loop_
_entity_poly.entity_id
_entity_poly.type
_entity_poly.pdbx_seq_one_letter_code
_entity_poly.pdbx_strand_id
1 'polypeptide(L)'
;VAILVPTIPLVEQQCIMLNRYLRKTFWVDGMSGSEPVDENGRAPNVLASHVTVFTPQIFINLLKSIRRDDRLYFTDFSMFIFDECHHCDGDHPYHVLMRMLHRFDGPKPQIVGLTASLPLGAGRANVEAALDHMMDLCSKLSTHSISTVRKHIENLRYYVKPPVDDIKRAHRLESDIFSQSLEICMRKIESTIKPELGKISENKVIDFRM
;
A
#
# COMPACT_ATOMS: atom_id res chain seq x y z
N VAL A 1 -2.08 15.47 -13.62
CA VAL A 1 -1.59 14.09 -13.36
C VAL A 1 -1.69 13.82 -11.87
N ALA A 2 -2.18 12.65 -11.46
CA ALA A 2 -2.13 12.23 -10.06
C ALA A 2 -1.04 11.16 -9.86
N ILE A 3 -0.16 11.37 -8.91
CA ILE A 3 0.85 10.39 -8.49
C ILE A 3 0.45 9.88 -7.11
N LEU A 4 0.38 8.57 -6.93
CA LEU A 4 -0.08 7.93 -5.71
C LEU A 4 1.10 7.22 -5.06
N VAL A 5 1.33 7.52 -3.79
CA VAL A 5 2.42 6.96 -2.99
C VAL A 5 1.90 6.39 -1.67
N PRO A 6 2.46 5.28 -1.16
CA PRO A 6 1.89 4.58 -0.01
C PRO A 6 2.05 5.32 1.32
N THR A 7 3.02 6.24 1.45
CA THR A 7 3.35 6.89 2.73
C THR A 7 3.50 8.41 2.61
N ILE A 8 3.31 9.10 3.73
CA ILE A 8 3.46 10.57 3.80
C ILE A 8 4.89 11.03 3.46
N PRO A 9 5.97 10.40 3.98
CA PRO A 9 7.34 10.79 3.59
C PRO A 9 7.60 10.69 2.09
N LEU A 10 6.97 9.73 1.40
CA LEU A 10 7.08 9.61 -0.05
C LEU A 10 6.36 10.76 -0.78
N VAL A 11 5.29 11.33 -0.22
CA VAL A 11 4.66 12.53 -0.80
C VAL A 11 5.69 13.66 -0.83
N GLU A 12 6.29 13.95 0.32
CA GLU A 12 7.29 15.01 0.44
C GLU A 12 8.50 14.76 -0.47
N GLN A 13 9.07 13.55 -0.43
CA GLN A 13 10.21 13.16 -1.24
C GLN A 13 9.94 13.34 -2.75
N GLN A 14 8.80 12.84 -3.24
CA GLN A 14 8.44 12.95 -4.64
C GLN A 14 8.17 14.40 -5.04
N CYS A 15 7.48 15.19 -4.20
CA CYS A 15 7.25 16.61 -4.45
C CYS A 15 8.56 17.41 -4.55
N ILE A 16 9.53 17.17 -3.66
CA ILE A 16 10.85 17.83 -3.71
C ILE A 16 11.55 17.50 -5.03
N MET A 17 11.58 16.22 -5.40
CA MET A 17 12.26 15.77 -6.61
C MET A 17 11.58 16.28 -7.87
N LEU A 18 10.25 16.18 -7.98
CA LEU A 18 9.50 16.68 -9.13
C LEU A 18 9.63 18.18 -9.27
N ASN A 19 9.53 18.95 -8.18
CA ASN A 19 9.74 20.40 -8.24
C ASN A 19 11.15 20.76 -8.72
N ARG A 20 12.18 19.99 -8.37
CA ARG A 20 13.54 20.22 -8.87
C ARG A 20 13.63 20.21 -10.40
N TYR A 21 12.85 19.34 -11.06
CA TYR A 21 12.89 19.18 -12.51
C TYR A 21 11.78 19.92 -13.27
N LEU A 22 10.60 20.07 -12.68
CA LEU A 22 9.38 20.51 -13.38
C LEU A 22 8.97 21.96 -13.07
N ARG A 23 9.39 22.55 -11.94
CA ARG A 23 8.83 23.82 -11.43
C ARG A 23 8.94 25.03 -12.36
N LYS A 24 9.81 24.99 -13.38
CA LYS A 24 9.96 26.08 -14.35
C LYS A 24 8.79 26.16 -15.33
N THR A 25 8.07 25.06 -15.52
CA THR A 25 7.02 24.92 -16.54
C THR A 25 5.72 24.41 -15.95
N PHE A 26 5.80 23.55 -14.94
CA PHE A 26 4.65 22.88 -14.36
C PHE A 26 4.58 23.11 -12.86
N TRP A 27 3.36 23.31 -12.38
CA TRP A 27 3.06 23.38 -10.97
C TRP A 27 2.92 21.97 -10.38
N VAL A 28 3.66 21.71 -9.30
CA VAL A 28 3.67 20.43 -8.59
C VAL A 28 3.28 20.65 -7.14
N ASP A 29 2.27 19.92 -6.68
CA ASP A 29 1.78 19.98 -5.30
C ASP A 29 1.72 18.60 -4.64
N GLY A 30 1.59 18.56 -3.31
CA GLY A 30 1.53 17.36 -2.51
C GLY A 30 0.36 17.40 -1.52
N MET A 31 -0.35 16.29 -1.38
CA MET A 31 -1.49 16.15 -0.46
C MET A 31 -1.47 14.84 0.30
N SER A 32 -1.68 14.93 1.59
CA SER A 32 -1.64 13.83 2.53
C SER A 32 -2.64 14.03 3.68
N GLY A 33 -2.60 13.12 4.65
CA GLY A 33 -3.47 13.22 5.83
C GLY A 33 -3.03 14.28 6.82
N SER A 34 -1.81 14.80 6.69
CA SER A 34 -1.20 15.69 7.68
C SER A 34 -1.42 17.18 7.42
N GLU A 35 -1.85 17.60 6.23
CA GLU A 35 -2.10 19.03 6.01
C GLU A 35 -3.46 19.45 6.59
N PRO A 36 -3.55 20.64 7.21
CA PRO A 36 -4.82 21.23 7.61
C PRO A 36 -5.73 21.42 6.38
N VAL A 37 -7.03 21.30 6.60
CA VAL A 37 -8.03 21.56 5.55
C VAL A 37 -8.23 23.08 5.47
N ASP A 38 -7.99 23.65 4.29
CA ASP A 38 -8.31 25.06 4.01
C ASP A 38 -9.83 25.30 4.13
N GLU A 39 -10.23 26.52 4.47
CA GLU A 39 -11.63 26.94 4.45
C GLU A 39 -12.26 26.72 3.06
N ASN A 40 -11.46 26.87 2.01
CA ASN A 40 -11.85 26.67 0.61
C ASN A 40 -11.73 25.22 0.13
N GLY A 41 -11.52 24.27 1.04
CA GLY A 41 -11.35 22.86 0.70
C GLY A 41 -10.06 22.58 -0.08
N ARG A 42 -9.95 21.35 -0.60
CA ARG A 42 -8.72 20.83 -1.22
C ARG A 42 -8.75 20.83 -2.75
N ALA A 43 -9.92 20.78 -3.37
CA ALA A 43 -10.04 20.65 -4.81
C ALA A 43 -9.43 21.82 -5.61
N PRO A 44 -9.59 23.10 -5.21
CA PRO A 44 -9.03 24.23 -5.97
C PRO A 44 -7.51 24.13 -6.17
N ASN A 45 -6.77 23.74 -5.14
CA ASN A 45 -5.30 23.62 -5.21
C ASN A 45 -4.88 22.47 -6.15
N VAL A 46 -5.60 21.35 -6.09
CA VAL A 46 -5.37 20.22 -7.00
C VAL A 46 -5.64 20.60 -8.45
N LEU A 47 -6.77 21.28 -8.71
CA LEU A 47 -7.17 21.66 -10.07
C LEU A 47 -6.28 22.77 -10.65
N ALA A 48 -5.65 23.58 -9.81
CA ALA A 48 -4.63 24.55 -10.22
C ALA A 48 -3.26 23.89 -10.50
N SER A 49 -3.07 22.63 -10.10
CA SER A 49 -1.80 21.90 -10.23
C SER A 49 -1.74 21.08 -11.52
N HIS A 50 -0.55 21.00 -12.12
CA HIS A 50 -0.32 20.12 -13.27
C HIS A 50 -0.06 18.68 -12.83
N VAL A 51 0.65 18.54 -11.69
CA VAL A 51 0.95 17.26 -11.05
C VAL A 51 0.64 17.40 -9.57
N THR A 52 -0.11 16.46 -9.02
CA THR A 52 -0.33 16.37 -7.57
C THR A 52 0.04 14.99 -7.08
N VAL A 53 0.84 14.93 -6.02
CA VAL A 53 1.23 13.69 -5.34
C VAL A 53 0.28 13.47 -4.16
N PHE A 54 -0.30 12.28 -4.04
CA PHE A 54 -1.26 11.95 -3.00
C PHE A 54 -0.86 10.71 -2.22
N THR A 55 -1.23 10.67 -0.93
CA THR A 55 -1.54 9.38 -0.31
C THR A 55 -2.88 8.87 -0.86
N PRO A 56 -3.03 7.56 -1.12
CA PRO A 56 -4.18 7.05 -1.85
C PRO A 56 -5.51 7.27 -1.14
N GLN A 57 -5.52 7.22 0.20
CA GLN A 57 -6.75 7.41 0.96
C GLN A 57 -7.28 8.85 0.82
N ILE A 58 -6.41 9.86 0.78
CA ILE A 58 -6.82 11.24 0.54
C ILE A 58 -7.42 11.39 -0.85
N PHE A 59 -6.77 10.81 -1.86
CA PHE A 59 -7.31 10.88 -3.22
C PHE A 59 -8.70 10.23 -3.33
N ILE A 60 -8.90 9.06 -2.72
CA ILE A 60 -10.21 8.40 -2.63
C ILE A 60 -11.24 9.29 -1.91
N ASN A 61 -10.85 9.92 -0.80
CA ASN A 61 -11.74 10.79 -0.04
C ASN A 61 -12.20 11.99 -0.88
N LEU A 62 -11.31 12.60 -1.66
CA LEU A 62 -11.64 13.71 -2.54
C LEU A 62 -12.56 13.28 -3.69
N LEU A 63 -12.33 12.10 -4.29
CA LEU A 63 -13.21 11.54 -5.32
C LEU A 63 -14.62 11.20 -4.79
N LYS A 64 -14.72 10.79 -3.52
CA LYS A 64 -15.99 10.47 -2.85
C LYS A 64 -16.66 11.67 -2.19
N SER A 65 -15.99 12.82 -2.11
CA SER A 65 -16.51 13.95 -1.37
C SER A 65 -17.83 14.45 -1.98
N ILE A 66 -18.79 14.77 -1.12
CA ILE A 66 -20.02 15.47 -1.52
C ILE A 66 -19.87 17.00 -1.46
N ARG A 67 -18.83 17.49 -0.76
CA ARG A 67 -18.53 18.92 -0.66
C ARG A 67 -17.88 19.36 -1.97
N ARG A 68 -18.48 20.34 -2.65
CA ARG A 68 -17.98 20.85 -3.92
C ARG A 68 -16.52 21.26 -3.85
N ASP A 69 -16.11 21.87 -2.74
CA ASP A 69 -14.78 22.42 -2.53
C ASP A 69 -13.70 21.35 -2.26
N ASP A 70 -14.11 20.11 -2.00
CA ASP A 70 -13.21 18.96 -1.84
C ASP A 70 -13.36 17.93 -2.96
N ARG A 71 -14.38 18.07 -3.83
CA ARG A 71 -14.73 17.02 -4.78
C ARG A 71 -13.88 17.08 -6.03
N LEU A 72 -13.26 15.95 -6.33
CA LEU A 72 -12.57 15.68 -7.59
C LEU A 72 -13.31 14.63 -8.41
N TYR A 73 -13.05 14.60 -9.70
CA TYR A 73 -13.56 13.60 -10.65
C TYR A 73 -12.40 12.89 -11.35
N PHE A 74 -12.64 11.64 -11.78
CA PHE A 74 -11.65 10.91 -12.58
C PHE A 74 -11.26 11.66 -13.86
N THR A 75 -12.21 12.40 -14.45
CA THR A 75 -12.04 13.19 -15.67
C THR A 75 -11.21 14.46 -15.47
N ASP A 76 -10.92 14.86 -14.23
CA ASP A 76 -10.01 15.98 -13.95
C ASP A 76 -8.54 15.60 -14.19
N PHE A 77 -8.26 14.30 -14.43
CA PHE A 77 -6.93 13.77 -14.59
C PHE A 77 -6.79 13.05 -15.94
N SER A 78 -5.63 13.25 -16.57
CA SER A 78 -5.25 12.51 -17.78
C SER A 78 -4.46 11.23 -17.48
N MET A 79 -3.84 11.13 -16.29
CA MET A 79 -2.96 10.02 -15.92
C MET A 79 -2.89 9.81 -14.41
N PHE A 80 -2.89 8.54 -14.00
CA PHE A 80 -2.56 8.05 -12.66
C PHE A 80 -1.26 7.25 -12.67
N ILE A 81 -0.35 7.60 -11.76
CA ILE A 81 0.91 6.88 -11.54
C ILE A 81 0.85 6.27 -10.14
N PHE A 82 0.96 4.95 -10.04
CA PHE A 82 0.97 4.22 -8.77
C PHE A 82 2.41 3.82 -8.44
N ASP A 83 2.99 4.45 -7.42
CA ASP A 83 4.24 4.01 -6.83
C ASP A 83 3.98 2.80 -5.93
N GLU A 84 4.88 1.82 -5.96
CA GLU A 84 4.68 0.48 -5.37
C GLU A 84 3.33 -0.15 -5.76
N CYS A 85 3.07 -0.21 -7.06
CA CYS A 85 1.80 -0.67 -7.62
C CYS A 85 1.43 -2.12 -7.25
N HIS A 86 2.40 -2.92 -6.77
CA HIS A 86 2.15 -4.26 -6.24
C HIS A 86 1.21 -4.28 -5.03
N HIS A 87 1.01 -3.14 -4.35
CA HIS A 87 -0.01 -3.01 -3.31
C HIS A 87 -1.45 -2.96 -3.85
N CYS A 88 -1.69 -2.97 -5.17
CA CYS A 88 -3.03 -2.97 -5.75
C CYS A 88 -3.72 -4.34 -5.61
N ASP A 89 -3.95 -4.77 -4.37
CA ASP A 89 -4.57 -6.04 -4.03
C ASP A 89 -5.46 -5.94 -2.78
N GLY A 90 -6.34 -6.92 -2.58
CA GLY A 90 -7.23 -7.03 -1.41
C GLY A 90 -8.03 -5.76 -1.15
N ASP A 91 -7.96 -5.26 0.08
CA ASP A 91 -8.61 -4.01 0.51
C ASP A 91 -7.66 -2.82 0.57
N HIS A 92 -6.48 -2.92 -0.04
CA HIS A 92 -5.56 -1.79 -0.11
C HIS A 92 -6.21 -0.61 -0.87
N PRO A 93 -5.98 0.65 -0.44
CA PRO A 93 -6.56 1.83 -1.09
C PRO A 93 -6.33 1.91 -2.61
N TYR A 94 -5.21 1.41 -3.14
CA TYR A 94 -5.00 1.32 -4.59
C TYR A 94 -6.04 0.45 -5.29
N HIS A 95 -6.34 -0.73 -4.74
CA HIS A 95 -7.33 -1.62 -5.32
C HIS A 95 -8.75 -1.03 -5.18
N VAL A 96 -9.05 -0.37 -4.05
CA VAL A 96 -10.32 0.37 -3.89
C VAL A 96 -10.49 1.44 -4.97
N LEU A 97 -9.43 2.22 -5.23
CA LEU A 97 -9.43 3.26 -6.27
C LEU A 97 -9.63 2.65 -7.67
N MET A 98 -8.91 1.58 -8.00
CA MET A 98 -9.05 0.92 -9.30
C MET A 98 -10.45 0.31 -9.48
N ARG A 99 -11.06 -0.28 -8.45
CA ARG A 99 -12.46 -0.75 -8.51
C ARG A 99 -13.43 0.40 -8.77
N MET A 100 -13.22 1.56 -8.16
CA MET A 100 -14.02 2.75 -8.44
C MET A 100 -13.85 3.20 -9.89
N LEU A 101 -12.62 3.19 -10.41
CA LEU A 101 -12.33 3.55 -11.80
C LEU A 101 -12.88 2.54 -12.81
N HIS A 102 -12.85 1.24 -12.52
CA HIS A 102 -13.40 0.20 -13.39
C HIS A 102 -14.91 0.34 -13.58
N ARG A 103 -15.62 0.71 -12.51
CA ARG A 103 -17.08 0.99 -12.50
C ARG A 103 -17.45 2.34 -13.10
N PHE A 104 -16.46 3.19 -13.40
CA PHE A 104 -16.71 4.49 -14.00
C PHE A 104 -16.91 4.35 -15.51
N ASP A 105 -18.04 4.86 -16.01
CA ASP A 105 -18.44 4.74 -17.42
C ASP A 105 -17.94 5.90 -18.31
N GLY A 106 -17.14 6.82 -17.77
CA GLY A 106 -16.58 7.95 -18.51
C GLY A 106 -15.14 7.74 -19.01
N PRO A 107 -14.53 8.79 -19.59
CA PRO A 107 -13.13 8.76 -20.01
C PRO A 107 -12.19 8.44 -18.85
N LYS A 108 -11.38 7.39 -19.00
CA LYS A 108 -10.45 6.93 -17.96
C LYS A 108 -9.05 7.51 -18.19
N PRO A 109 -8.34 7.94 -17.14
CA PRO A 109 -6.95 8.37 -17.25
C PRO A 109 -6.06 7.19 -17.63
N GLN A 110 -4.90 7.49 -18.22
CA GLN A 110 -3.85 6.50 -18.43
C GLN A 110 -3.34 5.98 -17.07
N ILE A 111 -3.16 4.67 -16.95
CA ILE A 111 -2.64 4.03 -15.73
C ILE A 111 -1.19 3.62 -15.94
N VAL A 112 -0.32 4.02 -15.01
CA VAL A 112 1.10 3.62 -14.95
C VAL A 112 1.39 3.07 -13.56
N GLY A 113 1.94 1.87 -13.47
CA GLY A 113 2.37 1.26 -12.22
C GLY A 113 3.89 1.13 -12.17
N LEU A 114 4.48 1.52 -11.04
CA LEU A 114 5.91 1.38 -10.76
C LEU A 114 6.09 0.35 -9.65
N THR A 115 6.94 -0.64 -9.88
CA THR A 115 7.38 -1.55 -8.82
C THR A 115 8.68 -2.24 -9.17
N ALA A 116 9.48 -2.58 -8.14
CA ALA A 116 10.66 -3.42 -8.28
C ALA A 116 10.32 -4.91 -8.41
N SER A 117 9.15 -5.34 -7.93
CA SER A 117 8.77 -6.76 -7.91
C SER A 117 7.27 -6.96 -8.06
N LEU A 118 6.88 -7.93 -8.89
CA LEU A 118 5.51 -8.42 -8.92
C LEU A 118 5.33 -9.51 -7.86
N PRO A 119 4.22 -9.50 -7.11
CA PRO A 119 3.95 -10.50 -6.09
C PRO A 119 3.63 -11.84 -6.77
N LEU A 120 4.18 -12.93 -6.21
CA LEU A 120 3.98 -14.31 -6.70
C LEU A 120 2.90 -15.07 -5.91
N GLY A 121 2.24 -14.40 -4.95
CA GLY A 121 1.27 -15.01 -4.04
C GLY A 121 1.86 -16.12 -3.16
N ALA A 122 0.98 -16.98 -2.62
CA ALA A 122 1.37 -18.18 -1.88
C ALA A 122 2.00 -19.26 -2.78
N GLY A 123 1.97 -19.08 -4.10
CA GLY A 123 2.41 -20.04 -5.12
C GLY A 123 3.92 -20.16 -5.29
N ARG A 124 4.74 -19.92 -4.26
CA ARG A 124 6.22 -19.87 -4.38
C ARG A 124 6.88 -21.11 -5.01
N ALA A 125 6.16 -22.23 -5.11
CA ALA A 125 6.64 -23.48 -5.70
C ALA A 125 6.04 -23.81 -7.08
N ASN A 126 5.06 -23.04 -7.60
CA ASN A 126 4.35 -23.35 -8.84
C ASN A 126 4.38 -22.12 -9.78
N VAL A 127 4.90 -22.32 -11.00
CA VAL A 127 5.09 -21.27 -12.01
C VAL A 127 3.75 -20.78 -12.56
N GLU A 128 2.81 -21.68 -12.82
CA GLU A 128 1.46 -21.35 -13.28
C GLU A 128 0.71 -20.50 -12.25
N ALA A 129 0.77 -20.87 -10.97
CA ALA A 129 0.15 -20.10 -9.89
C ALA A 129 0.76 -18.69 -9.76
N ALA A 130 2.08 -18.57 -9.98
CA ALA A 130 2.74 -17.27 -10.01
C ALA A 130 2.31 -16.43 -11.22
N LEU A 131 2.14 -17.05 -12.39
CA LEU A 131 1.64 -16.38 -13.59
C LEU A 131 0.22 -15.85 -13.39
N ASP A 132 -0.67 -16.66 -12.82
CA ASP A 132 -2.05 -16.27 -12.51
C ASP A 132 -2.07 -15.06 -11.58
N HIS A 133 -1.23 -15.06 -10.53
CA HIS A 133 -1.14 -13.93 -9.61
C HIS A 133 -0.63 -12.65 -10.28
N MET A 134 0.35 -12.76 -11.19
CA MET A 134 0.83 -11.61 -11.97
C MET A 134 -0.26 -11.09 -12.92
N MET A 135 -1.01 -11.98 -13.59
CA MET A 135 -2.12 -11.61 -14.47
C MET A 135 -3.27 -10.94 -13.72
N ASP A 136 -3.58 -11.45 -12.53
CA ASP A 136 -4.58 -10.89 -11.64
C ASP A 136 -4.23 -9.44 -11.25
N LEU A 137 -2.98 -9.18 -10.83
CA LEU A 137 -2.51 -7.81 -10.58
C LEU A 137 -2.58 -6.93 -11.85
N CYS A 138 -2.17 -7.45 -13.01
CA CYS A 138 -2.27 -6.73 -14.27
C CYS A 138 -3.72 -6.35 -14.59
N SER A 139 -4.67 -7.23 -14.33
CA SER A 139 -6.10 -6.99 -14.54
C SER A 139 -6.63 -5.88 -13.63
N LYS A 140 -6.25 -5.89 -12.35
CA LYS A 140 -6.62 -4.86 -11.35
C LYS A 140 -6.12 -3.48 -11.77
N LEU A 141 -4.92 -3.39 -12.34
CA LEU A 141 -4.32 -2.14 -12.82
C LEU A 141 -4.69 -1.77 -14.26
N SER A 142 -5.52 -2.57 -14.95
CA SER A 142 -5.82 -2.39 -16.39
C SER A 142 -4.54 -2.32 -17.25
N THR A 143 -3.56 -3.17 -16.93
CA THR A 143 -2.24 -3.18 -17.55
C THR A 143 -2.26 -3.88 -18.89
N HIS A 144 -1.74 -3.22 -19.94
CA HIS A 144 -1.57 -3.81 -21.27
C HIS A 144 -0.15 -4.34 -21.53
N SER A 145 0.85 -3.84 -20.80
CA SER A 145 2.25 -4.20 -21.02
C SER A 145 3.07 -4.06 -19.75
N ILE A 146 4.00 -5.00 -19.53
CA ILE A 146 4.99 -4.93 -18.46
C ILE A 146 6.34 -4.56 -19.08
N SER A 147 6.85 -3.39 -18.70
CA SER A 147 8.13 -2.88 -19.18
C SER A 147 9.26 -3.28 -18.24
N THR A 148 10.25 -4.02 -18.76
CA THR A 148 11.46 -4.44 -18.02
C THR A 148 12.71 -4.11 -18.83
N VAL A 149 13.85 -3.94 -18.17
CA VAL A 149 15.13 -3.70 -18.85
C VAL A 149 15.58 -4.97 -19.57
N ARG A 150 15.48 -4.98 -20.91
CA ARG A 150 15.86 -6.12 -21.77
C ARG A 150 17.16 -5.90 -22.52
N LYS A 151 17.35 -4.70 -23.09
CA LYS A 151 18.50 -4.39 -23.98
C LYS A 151 19.76 -3.94 -23.22
N HIS A 152 19.60 -3.24 -22.11
CA HIS A 152 20.72 -2.61 -21.37
C HIS A 152 20.95 -3.24 -19.99
N ILE A 153 20.85 -4.57 -19.91
CA ILE A 153 20.96 -5.33 -18.64
C ILE A 153 22.32 -5.10 -17.97
N GLU A 154 23.41 -5.05 -18.73
CA GLU A 154 24.75 -4.83 -18.18
C GLU A 154 24.92 -3.43 -17.56
N ASN A 155 24.29 -2.41 -18.16
CA ASN A 155 24.28 -1.07 -17.57
C ASN A 155 23.50 -1.05 -16.24
N LEU A 156 22.35 -1.72 -16.19
CA LEU A 156 21.58 -1.86 -14.94
C LEU A 156 22.39 -2.57 -13.86
N ARG A 157 23.05 -3.70 -14.17
CA ARG A 157 23.89 -4.47 -13.24
C ARG A 157 25.08 -3.68 -12.70
N TYR A 158 25.63 -2.76 -13.50
CA TYR A 158 26.74 -1.91 -13.06
C TYR A 158 26.33 -0.94 -11.94
N TYR A 159 25.15 -0.31 -12.08
CA TYR A 159 24.66 0.70 -11.12
C TYR A 159 23.85 0.10 -9.96
N VAL A 160 23.15 -1.02 -10.18
CA VAL A 160 22.33 -1.69 -9.17
C VAL A 160 23.01 -3.00 -8.79
N LYS A 161 23.84 -2.96 -7.75
CA LYS A 161 24.54 -4.14 -7.22
C LYS A 161 23.68 -4.79 -6.13
N PRO A 162 23.23 -6.04 -6.33
CA PRO A 162 22.55 -6.77 -5.27
C PRO A 162 23.46 -6.92 -4.05
N PRO A 163 22.92 -6.84 -2.82
CA PRO A 163 23.68 -7.17 -1.63
C PRO A 163 24.10 -8.65 -1.64
N VAL A 164 25.16 -8.97 -0.91
CA VAL A 164 25.57 -10.36 -0.67
C VAL A 164 24.91 -10.82 0.62
N ASP A 165 24.03 -11.82 0.52
CA ASP A 165 23.34 -12.39 1.67
C ASP A 165 24.21 -13.45 2.37
N ASP A 166 24.29 -13.39 3.70
CA ASP A 166 24.94 -14.38 4.55
C ASP A 166 23.93 -14.95 5.56
N ILE A 167 23.79 -16.28 5.60
CA ILE A 167 22.81 -16.96 6.44
C ILE A 167 23.51 -17.57 7.65
N LYS A 168 23.36 -16.94 8.81
CA LYS A 168 23.86 -17.45 10.09
C LYS A 168 22.74 -18.12 10.88
N ARG A 169 22.83 -19.43 11.07
CA ARG A 169 21.88 -20.17 11.91
C ARG A 169 22.16 -19.91 13.39
N ALA A 170 21.23 -19.25 14.05
CA ALA A 170 21.23 -19.11 15.50
C ALA A 170 20.68 -20.38 16.15
N HIS A 171 21.33 -20.83 17.21
CA HIS A 171 20.84 -21.94 18.03
C HIS A 171 20.24 -21.35 19.31
N ARG A 172 19.10 -21.89 19.74
CA ARG A 172 18.55 -21.55 21.05
C ARG A 172 19.44 -22.20 22.12
N LEU A 173 19.61 -21.51 23.24
CA LEU A 173 20.24 -22.10 24.43
C LEU A 173 19.43 -23.33 24.86
N GLU A 174 20.12 -24.41 25.23
CA GLU A 174 19.47 -25.65 25.70
C GLU A 174 18.68 -25.42 27.00
N SER A 175 19.09 -24.43 27.81
CA SER A 175 18.40 -24.04 29.03
C SER A 175 18.19 -22.53 29.08
N ASP A 176 16.93 -22.13 29.24
CA ASP A 176 16.51 -20.72 29.39
C ASP A 176 15.70 -20.58 30.68
N ILE A 177 16.40 -20.18 31.74
CA ILE A 177 15.86 -20.01 33.09
C ILE A 177 14.75 -18.95 33.11
N PHE A 178 14.86 -17.92 32.26
CA PHE A 178 13.86 -16.85 32.18
C PHE A 178 12.56 -17.38 31.55
N SER A 179 12.64 -18.06 30.41
CA SER A 179 11.47 -18.71 29.79
C SER A 179 10.80 -19.71 30.74
N GLN A 180 11.58 -20.54 31.45
CA GLN A 180 11.04 -21.48 32.42
C GLN A 180 10.31 -20.78 33.57
N SER A 181 10.87 -19.68 34.08
CA SER A 181 10.25 -18.88 35.14
C SER A 181 8.94 -18.25 34.69
N LEU A 182 8.90 -17.72 33.46
CA LEU A 182 7.67 -17.20 32.86
C LEU A 182 6.62 -18.29 32.68
N GLU A 183 7.00 -19.47 32.19
CA GLU A 183 6.10 -20.59 31.99
C GLU A 183 5.46 -21.04 33.32
N ILE A 184 6.24 -21.08 34.40
CA ILE A 184 5.72 -21.37 35.74
C ILE A 184 4.70 -20.30 36.18
N CYS A 185 5.00 -19.02 36.00
CA CYS A 185 4.08 -17.94 36.34
C CYS A 185 2.77 -18.01 35.53
N MET A 186 2.86 -18.24 34.22
CA MET A 186 1.69 -18.39 33.34
C MET A 186 0.83 -19.59 33.76
N ARG A 187 1.44 -20.76 34.02
CA ARG A 187 0.71 -21.94 34.48
C ARG A 187 0.02 -21.71 35.82
N LYS A 188 0.66 -20.98 36.74
CA LYS A 188 0.03 -20.62 38.03
C LYS A 188 -1.20 -19.74 37.82
N ILE A 189 -1.08 -18.69 37.01
CA ILE A 189 -2.21 -17.80 36.68
C ILE A 189 -3.34 -18.60 36.02
N GLU A 190 -3.04 -19.38 34.98
CA GLU A 190 -4.02 -20.22 34.30
C GLU A 190 -4.71 -21.18 35.25
N SER A 191 -3.95 -21.90 36.10
CA SER A 191 -4.51 -22.84 37.07
C SER A 191 -5.42 -22.17 38.11
N THR A 192 -5.12 -20.91 38.46
CA THR A 192 -5.89 -20.15 39.44
C THR A 192 -7.19 -19.63 38.83
N ILE A 193 -7.15 -19.19 37.56
CA ILE A 193 -8.30 -18.58 36.88
C ILE A 193 -9.23 -19.62 36.25
N LYS A 194 -8.72 -20.77 35.81
CA LYS A 194 -9.49 -21.84 35.14
C LYS A 194 -10.77 -22.30 35.90
N PRO A 195 -10.77 -22.46 37.23
CA PRO A 195 -11.98 -22.81 37.98
C PRO A 195 -13.03 -21.69 37.99
N GLU A 196 -12.59 -20.42 38.04
CA GLU A 196 -13.51 -19.28 38.01
C GLU A 196 -14.11 -19.09 36.62
N LEU A 197 -13.31 -19.25 35.56
CA LEU A 197 -13.79 -19.27 34.18
C LEU A 197 -14.82 -20.38 33.94
N GLY A 198 -14.60 -21.58 34.50
CA GLY A 198 -15.57 -22.68 34.44
C GLY A 198 -16.94 -22.31 35.03
N LYS A 199 -16.95 -21.69 36.22
CA LYS A 199 -18.18 -21.22 36.87
C LYS A 199 -18.88 -20.10 36.08
N ILE A 200 -18.13 -19.19 35.47
CA ILE A 200 -18.66 -18.09 34.66
C ILE A 200 -19.27 -18.61 33.35
N SER A 201 -18.63 -19.61 32.73
CA SER A 201 -19.11 -20.33 31.53
C SER A 201 -20.41 -21.09 31.80
N GLU A 202 -20.49 -21.85 32.89
CA GLU A 202 -21.70 -22.61 33.28
C GLU A 202 -22.90 -21.71 33.61
N ASN A 203 -22.65 -20.51 34.14
CA ASN A 203 -23.67 -19.50 34.41
C ASN A 203 -24.16 -18.74 33.15
N LYS A 204 -23.70 -19.10 31.95
CA LYS A 204 -24.06 -18.47 30.65
C LYS A 204 -23.92 -16.95 30.60
N VAL A 205 -23.08 -16.35 31.44
CA VAL A 205 -22.89 -14.89 31.45
C VAL A 205 -22.06 -14.44 30.23
N ILE A 206 -21.20 -15.32 29.69
CA ILE A 206 -20.37 -15.07 28.49
C ILE A 206 -20.18 -16.40 27.71
N ASP A 207 -20.43 -16.41 26.40
CA ASP A 207 -20.23 -17.57 25.51
C ASP A 207 -18.77 -17.63 25.04
N PHE A 208 -17.94 -18.48 25.67
CA PHE A 208 -16.62 -18.81 25.18
C PHE A 208 -16.72 -20.03 24.26
N ARG A 209 -16.68 -19.80 22.94
CA ARG A 209 -16.34 -20.88 21.99
C ARG A 209 -14.84 -21.15 22.09
N MET A 210 -14.49 -22.19 22.85
CA MET A 210 -13.18 -22.85 22.76
C MET A 210 -13.08 -23.66 21.47
#